data_AF-A0A3D9D4U3-F1
#
_entry.id   AF-A0A3D9D4U3-F1
#
_cell.length_a   1.000
_cell.length_b   1.000
_cell.length_c   1.000
_cell.angle_alpha   90.00
_cell.angle_beta   90.00
_cell.angle_gamma   90.00
#
_symmetry.space_group_name_H-M   'P 1'
#
loop_
_entity.id
_entity.type
_entity.pdbx_description
1 polymer ?
#
loop_
_entity_poly.entity_id
_entity_poly.type
_entity_poly.pdbx_seq_one_letter_code
_entity_poly.pdbx_strand_id
1 'polypeptide(L)'
;MITSADFKKHISKTLSQSLKELGFKGSGFSYRKESDNFIFIIGIQASQYGGKCCVEIGIHPKEMTDLFGSEINFKTLKYYECEFRTRVTKIQIKKWWNFSNKNYANQWWDYSNSEKTNIKTAENIILSIKNEAVPIIEAFQNEDYILDNLEISDLSNPTKKLAGLNVIGTEVRLIWALSKIYEKRNLKKAFEYAKLGISKLETNDKFLGKIDFENIIFNYTNKSN
;
A
#
# COMPACT_ATOMS: atom_id res chain seq x y z
N MET A 1 -32.91 0.35 0.47
CA MET A 1 -31.51 0.00 0.13
C MET A 1 -30.84 -0.34 1.43
N ILE A 2 -30.17 -1.49 1.54
CA ILE A 2 -29.54 -1.90 2.81
C ILE A 2 -28.39 -0.95 3.20
N THR A 3 -28.08 -0.91 4.49
CA THR A 3 -26.96 -0.10 4.99
C THR A 3 -25.61 -0.79 4.73
N SER A 4 -24.52 -0.04 4.86
CA SER A 4 -23.17 -0.63 4.84
C SER A 4 -22.95 -1.62 5.99
N ALA A 5 -23.62 -1.43 7.14
CA ALA A 5 -23.58 -2.35 8.27
C ALA A 5 -24.27 -3.69 7.94
N ASP A 6 -25.42 -3.64 7.27
CA ASP A 6 -26.13 -4.85 6.84
C ASP A 6 -25.36 -5.57 5.74
N PHE A 7 -24.81 -4.84 4.76
CA PHE A 7 -23.95 -5.41 3.74
C PHE A 7 -22.73 -6.09 4.37
N LYS A 8 -22.07 -5.44 5.34
CA LYS A 8 -20.96 -5.99 6.10
C LYS A 8 -21.36 -7.31 6.78
N LYS A 9 -22.52 -7.38 7.42
CA LYS A 9 -23.01 -8.63 8.04
C LYS A 9 -23.14 -9.76 7.01
N HIS A 10 -23.74 -9.49 5.86
CA HIS A 10 -23.95 -10.50 4.80
C HIS A 10 -22.62 -11.09 4.28
N ILE A 11 -21.59 -10.26 4.11
CA ILE A 11 -20.35 -10.69 3.43
C ILE A 11 -19.23 -11.14 4.38
N SER A 12 -19.31 -10.79 5.67
CA SER A 12 -18.18 -10.91 6.62
C SER A 12 -17.66 -12.34 6.72
N LYS A 13 -18.55 -13.35 6.75
CA LYS A 13 -18.14 -14.75 6.85
C LYS A 13 -17.36 -15.19 5.61
N THR A 14 -17.94 -14.96 4.42
CA THR A 14 -17.35 -15.34 3.13
C THR A 14 -15.98 -14.69 2.93
N LEU A 15 -15.88 -13.37 3.13
CA LEU A 15 -14.60 -12.66 3.01
C LEU A 15 -13.58 -13.16 4.02
N SER A 16 -13.96 -13.32 5.29
CA SER A 16 -13.02 -13.71 6.33
C SER A 16 -12.48 -15.11 6.12
N GLN A 17 -13.28 -16.04 5.59
CA GLN A 17 -12.82 -17.38 5.26
C GLN A 17 -11.77 -17.34 4.14
N SER A 18 -12.09 -16.71 3.00
CA SER A 18 -11.16 -16.68 1.87
C SER A 18 -9.91 -15.83 2.12
N LEU A 19 -10.00 -14.73 2.86
CA LEU A 19 -8.82 -13.90 3.16
C LEU A 19 -7.90 -14.54 4.21
N LYS A 20 -8.44 -15.37 5.12
CA LYS A 20 -7.61 -16.18 6.03
C LYS A 20 -6.76 -17.19 5.28
N GLU A 21 -7.31 -17.82 4.24
CA GLU A 21 -6.54 -18.73 3.37
C GLU A 21 -5.36 -18.02 2.67
N LEU A 22 -5.49 -16.72 2.40
CA LEU A 22 -4.42 -15.88 1.84
C LEU A 22 -3.42 -15.33 2.90
N GLY A 23 -3.60 -15.72 4.17
CA GLY A 23 -2.76 -15.32 5.29
C GLY A 23 -3.16 -13.99 5.96
N PHE A 24 -4.34 -13.43 5.63
CA PHE A 24 -4.84 -12.24 6.31
C PHE A 24 -5.57 -12.58 7.61
N LYS A 25 -5.43 -11.67 8.59
CA LYS A 25 -6.20 -11.64 9.84
C LYS A 25 -7.14 -10.44 9.80
N GLY A 26 -8.36 -10.59 10.33
CA GLY A 26 -9.34 -9.50 10.38
C GLY A 26 -10.75 -9.99 10.10
N SER A 27 -11.68 -9.04 10.01
CA SER A 27 -13.09 -9.31 9.74
C SER A 27 -13.82 -8.09 9.19
N GLY A 28 -14.93 -8.34 8.51
CA GLY A 28 -15.78 -7.30 7.96
C GLY A 28 -15.11 -6.50 6.86
N PHE A 29 -14.67 -5.27 7.17
CA PHE A 29 -14.17 -4.31 6.17
C PHE A 29 -12.67 -4.00 6.33
N SER A 30 -11.94 -4.73 7.17
CA SER A 30 -10.51 -4.51 7.37
C SER A 30 -9.80 -5.83 7.62
N TYR A 31 -8.82 -6.11 6.77
CA TYR A 31 -8.01 -7.32 6.81
C TYR A 31 -6.53 -6.94 6.70
N ARG A 32 -5.68 -7.64 7.44
CA ARG A 32 -4.27 -7.34 7.58
C ARG A 32 -3.42 -8.58 7.37
N LYS A 33 -2.32 -8.44 6.64
CA LYS A 33 -1.24 -9.41 6.54
C LYS A 33 0.06 -8.72 6.90
N GLU A 34 0.96 -9.42 7.55
CA GLU A 34 2.26 -8.87 7.96
C GLU A 34 3.38 -9.72 7.36
N SER A 35 4.50 -9.07 7.07
CA SER A 35 5.79 -9.67 6.72
C SER A 35 6.87 -9.05 7.58
N ASP A 36 8.13 -9.43 7.39
CA ASP A 36 9.23 -8.87 8.17
C ASP A 36 9.36 -7.35 8.00
N ASN A 37 9.16 -6.85 6.78
CA ASN A 37 9.40 -5.44 6.43
C ASN A 37 8.11 -4.62 6.20
N PHE A 38 6.97 -5.27 5.91
CA PHE A 38 5.75 -4.59 5.50
C PHE A 38 4.51 -5.04 6.27
N ILE A 39 3.59 -4.09 6.45
CA ILE A 39 2.18 -4.32 6.79
C ILE A 39 1.35 -4.14 5.52
N PHE A 40 0.51 -5.12 5.21
CA PHE A 40 -0.44 -5.08 4.11
C PHE A 40 -1.86 -5.01 4.65
N ILE A 41 -2.68 -4.10 4.12
CA ILE A 41 -4.06 -3.90 4.55
C ILE A 41 -4.98 -3.97 3.34
N ILE A 42 -6.01 -4.81 3.42
CA ILE A 42 -7.17 -4.75 2.53
C ILE A 42 -8.31 -4.07 3.30
N GLY A 43 -8.75 -2.93 2.79
CA GLY A 43 -9.88 -2.17 3.30
C GLY A 43 -11.08 -2.23 2.37
N ILE A 44 -12.28 -2.36 2.93
CA ILE A 44 -13.52 -2.13 2.18
C ILE A 44 -14.04 -0.76 2.58
N GLN A 45 -13.99 0.17 1.63
CA GLN A 45 -14.44 1.54 1.82
C GLN A 45 -15.90 1.65 1.35
N ALA A 46 -16.81 1.88 2.30
CA ALA A 46 -18.19 2.21 1.96
C ALA A 46 -18.28 3.61 1.35
N SER A 47 -19.14 3.79 0.35
CA SER A 47 -19.51 5.09 -0.19
C SER A 47 -20.17 5.94 0.90
N GLN A 48 -19.78 7.21 1.00
CA GLN A 48 -20.44 8.18 1.88
C GLN A 48 -21.92 8.40 1.51
N TYR A 49 -22.28 8.16 0.23
CA TYR A 49 -23.65 8.23 -0.27
C TYR A 49 -24.43 6.92 -0.09
N GLY A 50 -23.82 5.90 0.53
CA GLY A 50 -24.40 4.58 0.70
C GLY A 50 -24.47 3.75 -0.59
N GLY A 51 -25.06 2.55 -0.48
CA GLY A 51 -25.42 1.70 -1.61
C GLY A 51 -24.29 0.95 -2.32
N LYS A 52 -23.02 1.29 -2.07
CA LYS A 52 -21.87 0.67 -2.73
C LYS A 52 -20.59 0.78 -1.92
N CYS A 53 -19.61 -0.07 -2.21
CA CYS A 53 -18.26 -0.01 -1.65
C CYS A 53 -17.17 -0.17 -2.73
N CYS A 54 -15.95 0.23 -2.40
CA CYS A 54 -14.74 -0.13 -3.14
C CYS A 54 -13.76 -0.87 -2.22
N VAL A 55 -12.75 -1.49 -2.83
CA VAL A 55 -11.71 -2.23 -2.11
C VAL A 55 -10.39 -1.52 -2.32
N GLU A 56 -9.68 -1.26 -1.23
CA GLU A 56 -8.42 -0.54 -1.21
C GLU A 56 -7.33 -1.48 -0.66
N ILE A 57 -6.15 -1.45 -1.27
CA ILE A 57 -4.93 -2.06 -0.74
C ILE A 57 -4.04 -0.94 -0.19
N GLY A 58 -3.57 -1.10 1.04
CA GLY A 58 -2.54 -0.28 1.67
C GLY A 58 -1.30 -1.12 1.98
N ILE A 59 -0.12 -0.55 1.76
CA ILE A 59 1.18 -1.16 2.05
C ILE A 59 2.00 -0.15 2.83
N HIS A 60 2.43 -0.53 4.03
CA HIS A 60 3.19 0.35 4.91
C HIS A 60 4.51 -0.31 5.32
N PRO A 61 5.68 0.30 5.07
CA PRO A 61 6.97 -0.17 5.55
C PRO A 61 7.06 -0.05 7.07
N LYS A 62 7.51 -1.08 7.78
CA LYS A 62 7.55 -1.09 9.25
C LYS A 62 8.55 -0.09 9.85
N GLU A 63 9.52 0.34 9.06
CA GLU A 63 10.53 1.34 9.45
C GLU A 63 10.00 2.77 9.42
N MET A 64 8.81 3.01 8.85
CA MET A 64 8.25 4.34 8.71
C MET A 64 7.33 4.69 9.87
N THR A 65 7.39 5.96 10.27
CA THR A 65 6.44 6.61 11.17
C THR A 65 5.19 7.04 10.41
N ASP A 66 4.20 7.62 11.08
CA ASP A 66 3.09 8.28 10.37
C ASP A 66 3.53 9.57 9.66
N LEU A 67 2.58 10.30 9.06
CA LEU A 67 2.85 11.56 8.36
C LEU A 67 3.31 12.69 9.29
N PHE A 68 3.11 12.55 10.60
CA PHE A 68 3.46 13.53 11.63
C PHE A 68 4.68 13.10 12.45
N GLY A 69 5.31 11.98 12.11
CA GLY A 69 6.50 11.46 12.79
C GLY A 69 6.22 10.62 14.03
N SER A 70 4.97 10.28 14.30
CA SER A 70 4.60 9.44 15.44
C SER A 70 4.80 7.96 15.12
N GLU A 71 5.13 7.18 16.16
CA GLU A 71 5.14 5.73 16.04
C GLU A 71 3.76 5.21 15.67
N ILE A 72 3.73 4.29 14.71
CA ILE A 72 2.49 3.69 14.25
C ILE A 72 2.15 2.50 15.14
N ASN A 73 0.97 2.54 15.75
CA ASN A 73 0.37 1.31 16.25
C ASN A 73 -0.11 0.49 15.07
N PHE A 74 0.73 -0.47 14.64
CA PHE A 74 0.40 -1.25 13.48
C PHE A 74 -0.97 -1.89 13.64
N LYS A 75 -1.36 -2.47 14.79
CA LYS A 75 -2.65 -3.17 15.00
C LYS A 75 -3.90 -2.36 14.60
N THR A 76 -3.83 -1.03 14.68
CA THR A 76 -4.95 -0.14 14.35
C THR A 76 -4.84 0.56 13.00
N LEU A 77 -3.66 0.49 12.36
CA LEU A 77 -3.38 1.08 11.03
C LEU A 77 -4.49 0.75 10.03
N LYS A 78 -4.86 1.75 9.23
CA LYS A 78 -5.84 1.67 8.14
C LYS A 78 -5.16 1.84 6.79
N TYR A 79 -5.82 1.34 5.74
CA TYR A 79 -5.30 1.38 4.37
C TYR A 79 -4.98 2.80 3.88
N TYR A 80 -5.72 3.82 4.35
CA TYR A 80 -5.53 5.21 3.96
C TYR A 80 -4.38 5.91 4.69
N GLU A 81 -3.75 5.25 5.66
CA GLU A 81 -2.57 5.71 6.41
C GLU A 81 -1.29 5.02 5.90
N CYS A 82 -1.40 4.08 4.96
CA CYS A 82 -0.27 3.34 4.42
C CYS A 82 0.52 4.16 3.40
N GLU A 83 1.86 4.10 3.42
CA GLU A 83 2.73 4.85 2.49
C GLU A 83 2.35 4.65 1.01
N PHE A 84 2.01 3.41 0.65
CA PHE A 84 1.54 3.07 -0.68
C PHE A 84 0.09 2.62 -0.62
N ARG A 85 -0.75 3.12 -1.52
CA ARG A 85 -2.14 2.69 -1.61
C ARG A 85 -2.69 2.68 -3.02
N THR A 86 -3.58 1.73 -3.33
CA THR A 86 -4.39 1.80 -4.54
C THR A 86 -5.73 1.12 -4.36
N ARG A 87 -6.64 1.41 -5.29
CA ARG A 87 -7.93 0.76 -5.35
C ARG A 87 -7.82 -0.49 -6.21
N VAL A 88 -8.38 -1.59 -5.72
CA VAL A 88 -8.55 -2.80 -6.49
C VAL A 88 -9.63 -2.54 -7.56
N THR A 89 -9.30 -2.86 -8.80
CA THR A 89 -10.15 -2.68 -9.96
C THR A 89 -10.78 -4.00 -10.42
N LYS A 90 -11.65 -3.95 -11.45
CA LYS A 90 -12.14 -5.16 -12.10
C LYS A 90 -11.14 -5.56 -13.18
N ILE A 91 -10.76 -6.83 -13.13
CA ILE A 91 -9.96 -7.59 -14.09
C ILE A 91 -10.14 -7.12 -15.53
N GLN A 92 -9.04 -6.69 -16.15
CA GLN A 92 -8.63 -7.21 -17.46
C GLN A 92 -7.14 -7.50 -17.41
N ILE A 93 -6.79 -8.78 -17.21
CA ILE A 93 -5.44 -9.25 -17.47
C ILE A 93 -5.19 -9.10 -18.96
N LYS A 94 -4.16 -8.33 -19.33
CA LYS A 94 -3.32 -8.75 -20.46
C LYS A 94 -1.82 -8.73 -20.22
N LYS A 95 -1.31 -8.26 -19.06
CA LYS A 95 0.09 -8.40 -18.60
C LYS A 95 0.29 -7.66 -17.26
N TRP A 96 0.93 -8.30 -16.28
CA TRP A 96 1.20 -7.68 -14.95
C TRP A 96 2.14 -6.47 -15.05
N TRP A 97 2.96 -6.37 -16.10
CA TRP A 97 3.80 -5.19 -16.34
C TRP A 97 3.08 -4.02 -17.02
N ASN A 98 1.75 -4.10 -17.18
CA ASN A 98 0.97 -3.14 -17.94
C ASN A 98 -0.20 -2.55 -17.14
N PHE A 99 0.09 -2.08 -15.92
CA PHE A 99 -0.83 -1.34 -15.03
C PHE A 99 -1.27 0.05 -15.58
N SER A 100 -1.25 0.26 -16.91
CA SER A 100 -1.33 1.58 -17.53
C SER A 100 -2.64 1.89 -18.26
N ASN A 101 -3.70 1.10 -18.12
CA ASN A 101 -4.99 1.43 -18.76
C ASN A 101 -5.92 2.27 -17.86
N LYS A 102 -5.94 3.56 -18.19
CA LYS A 102 -6.52 4.73 -17.52
C LYS A 102 -8.03 4.75 -17.19
N ASN A 103 -8.81 3.67 -17.31
CA ASN A 103 -10.27 3.75 -17.15
C ASN A 103 -10.89 2.96 -15.99
N TYR A 104 -10.10 2.31 -15.14
CA TYR A 104 -10.63 1.37 -14.14
C TYR A 104 -10.54 1.84 -12.68
N ALA A 105 -10.04 3.05 -12.42
CA ALA A 105 -9.79 3.60 -11.08
C ALA A 105 -11.03 3.77 -10.16
N ASN A 106 -12.22 3.41 -10.64
CA ASN A 106 -13.50 3.65 -9.96
C ASN A 106 -14.36 2.38 -9.83
N GLN A 107 -13.76 1.23 -9.55
CA GLN A 107 -14.56 0.04 -9.31
C GLN A 107 -15.35 0.19 -8.00
N TRP A 108 -16.67 0.17 -8.13
CA TRP A 108 -17.63 0.11 -7.04
C TRP A 108 -18.45 -1.18 -7.14
N TRP A 109 -18.74 -1.79 -6.00
CA TRP A 109 -19.63 -2.93 -5.89
C TRP A 109 -20.90 -2.49 -5.17
N ASP A 110 -22.03 -2.69 -5.82
CA ASP A 110 -23.33 -2.30 -5.28
C ASP A 110 -23.81 -3.28 -4.22
N TYR A 111 -24.52 -2.73 -3.24
CA TYR A 111 -25.25 -3.48 -2.24
C TYR A 111 -26.58 -3.95 -2.84
N SER A 112 -27.02 -5.14 -2.46
CA SER A 112 -28.34 -5.65 -2.77
C SER A 112 -29.14 -5.84 -1.49
N ASN A 113 -30.47 -5.74 -1.59
CA ASN A 113 -31.35 -6.15 -0.50
C ASN A 113 -31.36 -7.67 -0.28
N SER A 114 -30.79 -8.46 -1.20
CA SER A 114 -30.66 -9.92 -1.07
C SER A 114 -29.29 -10.31 -0.52
N GLU A 115 -29.27 -11.07 0.58
CA GLU A 115 -28.05 -11.68 1.12
C GLU A 115 -27.34 -12.55 0.09
N LYS A 116 -28.07 -13.39 -0.64
CA LYS A 116 -27.52 -14.24 -1.72
C LYS A 116 -26.78 -13.42 -2.78
N THR A 117 -27.31 -12.27 -3.17
CA THR A 117 -26.64 -11.37 -4.13
C THR A 117 -25.40 -10.73 -3.52
N ASN A 118 -25.45 -10.32 -2.24
CA ASN A 118 -24.28 -9.76 -1.56
C ASN A 118 -23.15 -10.78 -1.37
N ILE A 119 -23.48 -12.05 -1.15
CA ILE A 119 -22.48 -13.14 -1.12
C ILE A 119 -21.80 -13.27 -2.48
N LYS A 120 -22.53 -13.23 -3.59
CA LYS A 120 -21.93 -13.19 -4.94
C LYS A 120 -21.06 -11.94 -5.16
N THR A 121 -21.48 -10.79 -4.62
CA THR A 121 -20.65 -9.58 -4.63
C THR A 121 -19.33 -9.81 -3.87
N ALA A 122 -19.38 -10.48 -2.73
CA ALA A 122 -18.19 -10.84 -1.94
C ALA A 122 -17.26 -11.78 -2.72
N GLU A 123 -17.79 -12.79 -3.40
CA GLU A 123 -17.02 -13.70 -4.26
C GLU A 123 -16.28 -12.94 -5.38
N ASN A 124 -16.96 -11.97 -6.01
CA ASN A 124 -16.33 -11.10 -7.01
C ASN A 124 -15.22 -10.23 -6.41
N ILE A 125 -15.44 -9.67 -5.21
CA ILE A 125 -14.40 -8.93 -4.47
C ILE A 125 -13.19 -9.83 -4.19
N ILE A 126 -13.41 -11.06 -3.73
CA ILE A 126 -12.35 -12.03 -3.44
C ILE A 126 -11.55 -12.34 -4.70
N LEU A 127 -12.21 -12.55 -5.83
CA LEU A 127 -11.55 -12.79 -7.11
C LEU A 127 -10.68 -11.60 -7.54
N SER A 128 -11.21 -10.38 -7.42
CA SER A 128 -10.44 -9.14 -7.67
C SER A 128 -9.23 -9.01 -6.75
N ILE A 129 -9.37 -9.32 -5.46
CA ILE A 129 -8.26 -9.32 -4.50
C ILE A 129 -7.18 -10.33 -4.92
N LYS A 130 -7.58 -11.56 -5.27
CA LYS A 130 -6.63 -12.60 -5.71
C LYS A 130 -5.89 -12.22 -6.98
N ASN A 131 -6.55 -11.53 -7.90
CA ASN A 131 -5.97 -11.20 -9.21
C ASN A 131 -5.17 -9.90 -9.24
N GLU A 132 -5.41 -8.98 -8.30
CA GLU A 132 -4.74 -7.67 -8.30
C GLU A 132 -3.95 -7.41 -7.02
N ALA A 133 -4.59 -7.51 -5.85
CA ALA A 133 -3.94 -7.19 -4.59
C ALA A 133 -2.85 -8.22 -4.21
N VAL A 134 -3.10 -9.52 -4.41
CA VAL A 134 -2.12 -10.57 -4.08
C VAL A 134 -0.83 -10.43 -4.89
N PRO A 135 -0.85 -10.29 -6.23
CA PRO A 135 0.37 -10.06 -7.01
C PRO A 135 1.15 -8.80 -6.59
N ILE A 136 0.45 -7.71 -6.23
CA ILE A 136 1.10 -6.51 -5.71
C ILE A 136 1.83 -6.83 -4.40
N ILE A 137 1.18 -7.53 -3.47
CA ILE A 137 1.78 -7.92 -2.18
C ILE A 137 3.01 -8.79 -2.41
N GLU A 138 2.92 -9.79 -3.28
CA GLU A 138 4.03 -10.68 -3.62
C GLU A 138 5.22 -9.89 -4.19
N ALA A 139 4.97 -8.88 -5.03
CA ALA A 139 6.03 -8.01 -5.57
C ALA A 139 6.77 -7.17 -4.50
N PHE A 140 6.17 -6.95 -3.33
CA PHE A 140 6.83 -6.33 -2.17
C PHE A 140 7.56 -7.35 -1.29
N GLN A 141 7.32 -8.65 -1.48
CA GLN A 141 7.92 -9.73 -0.68
C GLN A 141 9.02 -10.48 -1.43
N ASN A 142 9.03 -10.42 -2.76
CA ASN A 142 9.99 -11.13 -3.61
C ASN A 142 11.40 -10.49 -3.61
N GLU A 143 12.37 -11.30 -4.05
CA GLU A 143 13.75 -10.86 -4.31
C GLU A 143 13.81 -9.81 -5.42
N ASP A 144 13.08 -10.05 -6.52
CA ASP A 144 12.82 -9.08 -7.60
C ASP A 144 11.86 -7.99 -7.10
N TYR A 145 12.41 -7.07 -6.31
CA TYR A 145 11.65 -6.16 -5.50
C TYR A 145 11.05 -5.02 -6.34
N ILE A 146 9.74 -4.79 -6.24
CA ILE A 146 9.06 -3.79 -7.10
C ILE A 146 9.65 -2.37 -6.98
N LEU A 147 10.20 -2.00 -5.82
CA LEU A 147 10.82 -0.69 -5.62
C LEU A 147 12.17 -0.56 -6.34
N ASP A 148 12.80 -1.66 -6.77
CA ASP A 148 14.03 -1.62 -7.56
C ASP A 148 13.80 -1.08 -8.98
N ASN A 149 12.54 -1.08 -9.45
CA ASN A 149 12.15 -0.55 -10.76
C ASN A 149 12.00 0.98 -10.80
N LEU A 150 12.14 1.66 -9.66
CA LEU A 150 12.07 3.11 -9.58
C LEU A 150 13.41 3.74 -9.92
N GLU A 151 13.38 4.65 -10.89
CA GLU A 151 14.49 5.58 -11.17
C GLU A 151 14.22 6.93 -10.50
N ILE A 152 15.26 7.77 -10.36
CA ILE A 152 15.14 9.11 -9.76
C ILE A 152 14.07 9.95 -10.49
N SER A 153 13.99 9.84 -11.82
CA SER A 153 12.98 10.54 -12.62
C SER A 153 11.55 10.09 -12.33
N ASP A 154 11.35 8.87 -11.84
CA ASP A 154 10.03 8.34 -11.53
C ASP A 154 9.48 8.88 -10.20
N LEU A 155 10.32 9.44 -9.32
CA LEU A 155 9.91 9.85 -7.96
C LEU A 155 8.84 10.95 -7.95
N SER A 156 8.81 11.79 -8.98
CA SER A 156 7.76 12.81 -9.16
C SER A 156 6.39 12.21 -9.55
N ASN A 157 6.37 11.00 -10.11
CA ASN A 157 5.16 10.28 -10.52
C ASN A 157 5.37 8.74 -10.52
N PRO A 158 5.51 8.11 -9.34
CA PRO A 158 5.98 6.74 -9.21
C PRO A 158 4.92 5.70 -9.58
N THR A 159 3.65 6.12 -9.69
CA THR A 159 2.48 5.25 -9.79
C THR A 159 2.55 4.25 -10.93
N LYS A 160 3.10 4.62 -12.08
CA LYS A 160 3.23 3.70 -13.23
C LYS A 160 4.18 2.54 -12.96
N LYS A 161 5.25 2.79 -12.20
CA LYS A 161 6.27 1.79 -11.86
C LYS A 161 5.88 0.95 -10.65
N LEU A 162 5.02 1.49 -9.78
CA LEU A 162 4.54 0.84 -8.57
C LEU A 162 3.17 0.19 -8.75
N ALA A 163 2.90 -0.43 -9.90
CA ALA A 163 1.66 -1.18 -10.13
C ALA A 163 0.36 -0.38 -9.87
N GLY A 164 0.37 0.93 -10.15
CA GLY A 164 -0.78 1.81 -9.89
C GLY A 164 -0.92 2.25 -8.43
N LEU A 165 0.07 1.97 -7.57
CA LEU A 165 0.13 2.50 -6.21
C LEU A 165 0.36 4.01 -6.22
N ASN A 166 -0.51 4.72 -5.52
CA ASN A 166 -0.29 6.11 -5.14
C ASN A 166 0.59 6.11 -3.89
N VAL A 167 1.51 7.06 -3.85
CA VAL A 167 2.33 7.32 -2.66
C VAL A 167 1.66 8.41 -1.84
N ILE A 168 1.60 8.22 -0.53
CA ILE A 168 1.14 9.26 0.38
C ILE A 168 2.27 10.25 0.65
N GLY A 169 1.94 11.55 0.63
CA GLY A 169 2.86 12.61 1.00
C GLY A 169 3.62 13.19 -0.19
N THR A 170 4.80 13.75 0.11
CA THR A 170 5.64 14.47 -0.85
C THR A 170 6.67 13.56 -1.50
N GLU A 171 7.32 14.04 -2.58
CA GLU A 171 8.47 13.35 -3.17
C GLU A 171 9.58 13.09 -2.14
N VAL A 172 9.84 14.05 -1.24
CA VAL A 172 10.84 13.90 -0.16
C VAL A 172 10.43 12.82 0.84
N ARG A 173 9.12 12.66 1.12
CA ARG A 173 8.61 11.54 1.94
C ARG A 173 8.84 10.20 1.27
N LEU A 174 8.63 10.09 -0.05
CA LEU A 174 8.96 8.87 -0.80
C LEU A 174 10.44 8.56 -0.73
N ILE A 175 11.31 9.57 -0.91
CA ILE A 175 12.76 9.39 -0.82
C ILE A 175 13.16 8.88 0.57
N TRP A 176 12.54 9.40 1.63
CA TRP A 176 12.74 8.92 3.00
C TRP A 176 12.28 7.47 3.17
N ALA A 177 11.09 7.11 2.67
CA ALA A 177 10.63 5.72 2.69
C ALA A 177 11.61 4.79 1.98
N LEU A 178 12.09 5.17 0.79
CA LEU A 178 13.06 4.39 0.03
C LEU A 178 14.39 4.26 0.79
N SER A 179 14.91 5.35 1.38
CA SER A 179 16.17 5.27 2.14
C SER A 179 16.07 4.31 3.32
N LYS A 180 14.96 4.35 4.09
CA LYS A 180 14.74 3.44 5.23
C LYS A 180 14.54 1.99 4.80
N ILE A 181 13.76 1.75 3.75
CA ILE A 181 13.53 0.40 3.22
C ILE A 181 14.84 -0.22 2.73
N TYR A 182 15.67 0.55 2.01
CA TYR A 182 16.95 0.04 1.50
C TYR A 182 18.04 -0.03 2.56
N GLU A 183 17.94 0.66 3.70
CA GLU A 183 18.97 0.65 4.75
C GLU A 183 19.36 -0.77 5.18
N LYS A 184 18.38 -1.69 5.24
CA LYS A 184 18.60 -3.11 5.59
C LYS A 184 18.89 -4.02 4.39
N ARG A 185 18.56 -3.59 3.17
CA ARG A 185 18.61 -4.44 1.95
C ARG A 185 19.79 -4.12 1.05
N ASN A 186 20.07 -2.84 0.84
CA ASN A 186 21.11 -2.34 -0.04
C ASN A 186 21.57 -0.96 0.47
N LEU A 187 22.58 -0.96 1.33
CA LEU A 187 23.06 0.26 1.98
C LEU A 187 23.55 1.32 0.99
N LYS A 188 24.08 0.90 -0.18
CA LYS A 188 24.49 1.83 -1.25
C LYS A 188 23.28 2.57 -1.83
N LYS A 189 22.19 1.86 -2.16
CA LYS A 189 20.94 2.52 -2.61
C LYS A 189 20.36 3.41 -1.52
N ALA A 190 20.37 2.97 -0.26
CA ALA A 190 19.92 3.77 0.87
C ALA A 190 20.69 5.10 0.97
N PHE A 191 22.01 5.04 0.82
CA PHE A 191 22.91 6.19 0.78
C PHE A 191 22.60 7.14 -0.39
N GLU A 192 22.40 6.61 -1.59
CA GLU A 192 22.04 7.40 -2.77
C GLU A 192 20.73 8.16 -2.57
N TYR A 193 19.69 7.49 -2.06
CA TYR A 193 18.42 8.15 -1.71
C TYR A 193 18.58 9.16 -0.57
N ALA A 194 19.35 8.85 0.46
CA ALA A 194 19.59 9.79 1.56
C ALA A 194 20.27 11.08 1.09
N LYS A 195 21.29 10.97 0.22
CA LYS A 195 21.94 12.13 -0.41
C LYS A 195 20.96 12.95 -1.25
N LEU A 196 20.14 12.28 -2.06
CA LEU A 196 19.11 12.96 -2.85
C LEU A 196 18.11 13.69 -1.94
N GLY A 197 17.70 13.06 -0.84
CA GLY A 197 16.83 13.63 0.18
C GLY A 197 17.41 14.93 0.74
N ILE A 198 18.65 14.90 1.25
CA ILE A 198 19.34 16.10 1.75
C ILE A 198 19.44 17.19 0.70
N SER A 199 19.73 16.85 -0.57
CA SER A 199 19.84 17.85 -1.65
C SER A 199 18.53 18.58 -1.96
N LYS A 200 17.38 18.03 -1.54
CA LYS A 200 16.05 18.63 -1.70
C LYS A 200 15.58 19.43 -0.47
N LEU A 201 16.35 19.42 0.62
CA LEU A 201 16.01 20.14 1.84
C LEU A 201 16.78 21.46 1.92
N GLU A 202 16.16 22.47 2.50
CA GLU A 202 16.87 23.68 2.93
C GLU A 202 17.73 23.41 4.18
N THR A 203 18.73 24.25 4.43
CA THR A 203 19.63 24.11 5.60
C THR A 203 18.87 24.00 6.92
N ASN A 204 17.77 24.77 7.07
CA ASN A 204 16.95 24.82 8.28
C ASN A 204 15.61 24.06 8.16
N ASP A 205 15.50 23.18 7.16
CA ASP A 205 14.30 22.37 6.98
C ASP A 205 14.04 21.48 8.19
N LYS A 206 12.76 21.39 8.59
CA LYS A 206 12.27 20.61 9.75
C LYS A 206 11.67 19.26 9.33
N PHE A 207 11.92 18.82 8.10
CA PHE A 207 11.50 17.52 7.63
C PHE A 207 12.02 16.41 8.55
N LEU A 208 11.10 15.61 9.07
CA LEU A 208 11.37 14.60 10.10
C LEU A 208 12.43 13.57 9.66
N GLY A 209 12.44 13.20 8.38
CA GLY A 209 13.39 12.25 7.82
C GLY A 209 14.81 12.78 7.62
N LYS A 210 15.07 14.06 7.89
CA LYS A 210 16.41 14.66 7.72
C LYS A 210 17.47 13.94 8.55
N ILE A 211 17.18 13.67 9.82
CA ILE A 211 18.10 13.00 10.74
C ILE A 211 18.39 11.57 10.25
N ASP A 212 17.38 10.87 9.75
CA ASP A 212 17.58 9.53 9.17
C ASP A 212 18.49 9.58 7.93
N PHE A 213 18.31 10.57 7.05
CA PHE A 213 19.21 10.74 5.90
C PHE A 213 20.66 10.96 6.34
N GLU A 214 20.88 11.85 7.30
CA GLU A 214 22.21 12.15 7.85
C GLU A 214 22.85 10.88 8.47
N ASN A 215 22.08 10.12 9.24
CA ASN A 215 22.53 8.87 9.86
C ASN A 215 22.91 7.81 8.81
N ILE A 216 22.11 7.64 7.76
CA ILE A 216 22.40 6.69 6.66
C ILE A 216 23.69 7.11 5.94
N ILE A 217 23.86 8.40 5.67
CA ILE A 217 25.07 8.95 5.02
C ILE A 217 26.32 8.68 5.86
N PHE A 218 26.25 8.98 7.16
CA PHE A 218 27.33 8.75 8.10
C PHE A 218 27.70 7.27 8.19
N ASN A 219 26.70 6.39 8.34
CA ASN A 219 26.89 4.95 8.46
C ASN A 219 27.52 4.32 7.21
N TYR A 220 27.12 4.74 6.01
CA TYR A 220 27.72 4.24 4.77
C TYR A 220 29.19 4.69 4.62
N THR A 221 29.48 5.95 4.93
CA THR A 221 30.84 6.51 4.81
C THR A 221 31.82 5.80 5.75
N ASN A 222 31.41 5.51 6.99
CA ASN A 222 32.27 4.83 7.96
C ASN A 222 32.47 3.33 7.68
N LYS A 223 31.53 2.67 6.99
CA LYS A 223 31.68 1.26 6.59
C LYS A 223 32.50 1.06 5.32
N SER A 224 32.71 2.13 4.55
CA SER A 224 33.44 2.10 3.27
C SER A 224 34.92 2.51 3.43
N ASN A 225 35.33 2.91 4.63
CA ASN A 225 36.70 3.20 5.03
C ASN A 225 37.25 2.03 5.86
#